data_AF-A0A0N5B320-F1
#
_entry.id   AF-A0A0N5B320-F1
#
_cell.length_a   1.000
_cell.length_b   1.000
_cell.length_c   1.000
_cell.angle_alpha   90.00
_cell.angle_beta   90.00
_cell.angle_gamma   90.00
#
_symmetry.space_group_name_H-M   'P 1'
#
loop_
_entity.id
_entity.type
_entity.pdbx_description
1 polymer ?
#
loop_
_entity_poly.entity_id
_entity_poly.type
_entity_poly.pdbx_seq_one_letter_code
_entity_poly.pdbx_strand_id
1 'polypeptide(L)'
;MILLKVYILLFLLHIKSIESMLFPQKNEIRSYDLLNGLWTFVMEPKNSIGYGFINKWHKLKLSTFRNSTVMPVPSAYNDLGTDEDLRDHVGWVWYQREYYVTKGDCNKRFLIRFSSVNYNAVVVSSQENY
;
A
#
# COMPACT_ATOMS: atom_id res chain seq x y z
N MET A 1 5.88 -23.37 -42.58
CA MET A 1 4.93 -22.45 -41.89
C MET A 1 4.56 -22.89 -40.47
N ILE A 2 4.31 -24.18 -40.19
CA ILE A 2 3.92 -24.66 -38.84
C ILE A 2 5.05 -24.53 -37.80
N LEU A 3 6.28 -24.94 -38.15
CA LEU A 3 7.45 -24.82 -37.26
C LEU A 3 7.75 -23.39 -36.81
N LEU A 4 7.58 -22.40 -37.70
CA LEU A 4 7.75 -20.99 -37.38
C LEU A 4 6.71 -20.50 -36.37
N LYS A 5 5.45 -20.93 -36.51
CA LYS A 5 4.38 -20.59 -35.54
C LYS A 5 4.64 -21.20 -34.17
N VAL A 6 5.15 -22.44 -34.11
CA VAL A 6 5.52 -23.10 -32.85
C VAL A 6 6.66 -22.35 -32.17
N TYR A 7 7.69 -21.94 -32.92
CA TYR A 7 8.80 -21.16 -32.39
C TYR A 7 8.37 -19.79 -31.85
N ILE A 8 7.49 -19.09 -32.58
CA ILE A 8 6.93 -17.82 -32.13
C ILE A 8 6.10 -18.00 -30.85
N LEU A 9 5.28 -19.05 -30.76
CA LEU A 9 4.49 -19.33 -29.55
C LEU A 9 5.38 -19.63 -28.34
N LEU A 10 6.41 -20.46 -28.52
CA LEU A 10 7.39 -20.77 -27.47
C LEU A 10 8.17 -19.53 -27.02
N PHE A 11 8.51 -18.64 -27.96
CA PHE A 11 9.18 -17.37 -27.68
C PHE A 11 8.26 -16.41 -26.90
N LEU A 12 7.00 -16.25 -27.32
CA LEU A 12 6.00 -15.42 -26.63
C LEU A 12 5.74 -15.90 -25.20
N LEU A 13 5.76 -17.23 -24.97
CA LEU A 13 5.65 -17.83 -23.63
C LEU A 13 6.87 -17.55 -22.73
N HIS A 14 8.02 -17.17 -23.31
CA HIS A 14 9.26 -16.83 -22.61
C HIS A 14 9.51 -15.32 -22.48
N ILE A 15 8.60 -14.47 -23.00
CA ILE A 15 8.67 -13.04 -22.75
C ILE A 15 8.32 -12.82 -21.27
N LYS A 16 9.35 -12.73 -20.44
CA LYS A 16 9.20 -12.21 -19.08
C LYS A 16 8.65 -10.79 -19.18
N SER A 17 7.60 -10.50 -18.43
CA SER A 17 7.16 -9.12 -18.23
C SER A 17 8.34 -8.32 -17.71
N ILE A 18 8.72 -7.25 -18.42
CA ILE A 18 9.73 -6.33 -17.91
C ILE A 18 9.13 -5.67 -16.68
N GLU A 19 9.66 -6.00 -15.51
CA GLU A 19 9.35 -5.30 -14.26
C GLU A 19 10.03 -3.92 -14.30
N SER A 20 9.36 -2.94 -14.90
CA SER A 20 9.85 -1.57 -14.93
C SER A 20 9.21 -0.77 -13.80
N MET A 21 10.03 -0.12 -12.96
CA MET A 21 9.57 0.78 -11.90
C MET A 21 9.60 2.26 -12.33
N LEU A 22 9.06 2.55 -13.53
CA LEU A 22 9.01 3.91 -14.07
C LEU A 22 8.24 4.85 -13.16
N PHE A 23 8.75 6.07 -13.00
CA PHE A 23 8.07 7.10 -12.22
C PHE A 23 6.68 7.40 -12.80
N PRO A 24 5.61 7.49 -11.99
CA PRO A 24 4.28 7.83 -12.49
C PRO A 24 4.28 9.21 -13.16
N GLN A 25 3.67 9.30 -14.33
CA GLN A 25 3.54 10.55 -15.08
C GLN A 25 2.10 10.73 -15.53
N LYS A 26 1.59 11.96 -15.38
CA LYS A 26 0.25 12.34 -15.84
C LYS A 26 0.32 12.68 -17.33
N ASN A 27 -0.58 12.11 -18.12
CA ASN A 27 -0.78 12.39 -19.53
C ASN A 27 -2.24 12.05 -19.91
N GLU A 28 -2.53 11.97 -21.21
CA GLU A 28 -3.88 11.71 -21.73
C GLU A 28 -4.47 10.35 -21.30
N ILE A 29 -3.62 9.35 -21.06
CA ILE A 29 -4.04 7.96 -20.78
C ILE A 29 -3.68 7.49 -19.38
N ARG A 30 -2.88 8.26 -18.63
CA ARG A 30 -2.42 7.94 -17.27
C ARG A 30 -2.61 9.14 -16.37
N SER A 31 -3.23 8.91 -15.23
CA SER A 31 -3.27 9.85 -14.11
C SER A 31 -2.72 9.16 -12.87
N TYR A 32 -2.34 9.96 -11.89
CA TYR A 32 -2.04 9.47 -10.55
C TYR A 32 -2.47 10.55 -9.56
N ASP A 33 -2.89 10.08 -8.38
CA ASP A 33 -3.25 10.93 -7.26
C ASP A 33 -2.31 10.62 -6.10
N LEU A 34 -1.96 11.65 -5.33
CA LEU A 34 -1.12 11.48 -4.15
C LEU A 34 -1.99 11.01 -2.98
N LEU A 35 -1.60 9.89 -2.38
CA LEU A 35 -2.20 9.40 -1.13
C LEU A 35 -1.50 10.02 0.10
N ASN A 36 -0.98 11.24 -0.02
CA ASN A 36 -0.35 11.99 1.07
C ASN A 36 -1.38 12.66 1.97
N GLY A 37 -0.97 13.07 3.16
CA GLY A 37 -1.82 13.70 4.18
C GLY A 37 -1.94 12.83 5.43
N LEU A 38 -3.03 12.98 6.17
CA LEU A 38 -3.25 12.23 7.41
C LEU A 38 -3.78 10.82 7.12
N TRP A 39 -3.16 9.84 7.75
CA TRP A 39 -3.59 8.44 7.74
C TRP A 39 -3.97 8.04 9.16
N THR A 40 -4.93 7.14 9.30
CA THR A 40 -5.21 6.49 10.58
C THR A 40 -4.01 5.64 10.97
N PHE A 41 -3.56 5.78 12.21
CA PHE A 41 -2.36 5.12 12.74
C PHE A 41 -2.68 4.37 14.02
N VAL A 42 -2.31 3.09 14.06
CA VAL A 42 -2.39 2.25 15.26
C VAL A 42 -1.04 1.58 15.47
N MET A 43 -0.50 1.76 16.66
CA MET A 43 0.72 1.09 17.10
C MET A 43 0.37 -0.17 17.90
N GLU A 44 0.99 -1.30 17.57
CA GLU A 44 0.92 -2.49 18.42
C GLU A 44 1.79 -2.33 19.68
N PRO A 45 1.63 -3.18 20.70
CA PRO A 45 2.59 -3.21 21.81
C PRO A 45 4.04 -3.45 21.32
N LYS A 46 5.02 -2.88 22.03
CA LYS A 46 6.45 -3.15 21.76
C LYS A 46 6.74 -4.65 21.78
N ASN A 47 7.57 -5.12 20.86
CA ASN A 47 7.91 -6.53 20.64
C ASN A 47 6.70 -7.44 20.41
N SER A 48 5.65 -6.91 19.76
CA SER A 48 4.46 -7.68 19.43
C SER A 48 4.77 -8.86 18.51
N ILE A 49 4.03 -9.95 18.72
CA ILE A 49 4.01 -11.14 17.86
C ILE A 49 3.19 -10.95 16.56
N GLY A 50 2.75 -9.73 16.26
CA GLY A 50 1.88 -9.42 15.13
C GLY A 50 0.40 -9.60 15.44
N TYR A 51 -0.07 -9.03 16.55
CA TYR A 51 -1.46 -9.13 17.00
C TYR A 51 -2.45 -8.70 15.92
N GLY A 52 -2.13 -7.67 15.13
CA GLY A 52 -3.02 -7.20 14.07
C GLY A 52 -3.14 -8.18 12.92
N PHE A 53 -2.11 -8.98 12.65
CA PHE A 53 -2.22 -10.07 11.67
C PHE A 53 -3.13 -11.18 12.20
N ILE A 54 -2.91 -11.62 13.44
CA ILE A 54 -3.70 -12.68 14.11
C ILE A 54 -5.19 -12.28 14.16
N ASN A 55 -5.46 -11.03 14.54
CA ASN A 55 -6.81 -10.48 14.68
C ASN A 55 -7.36 -9.88 13.39
N LYS A 56 -6.67 -10.03 12.26
CA LYS A 56 -7.11 -9.57 10.93
C LYS A 56 -7.50 -8.09 10.91
N TRP A 57 -6.70 -7.22 11.53
CA TRP A 57 -6.96 -5.77 11.62
C TRP A 57 -7.11 -5.10 10.25
N HIS A 58 -6.50 -5.64 9.19
CA HIS A 58 -6.70 -5.20 7.80
C HIS A 58 -8.16 -5.28 7.32
N LYS A 59 -9.04 -6.01 8.00
CA LYS A 59 -10.49 -6.11 7.69
C LYS A 59 -11.35 -5.20 8.56
N LEU A 60 -10.75 -4.46 9.49
CA LEU A 60 -11.45 -3.64 10.46
C LEU A 60 -11.18 -2.16 10.18
N LYS A 61 -12.09 -1.30 10.65
CA LYS A 61 -11.90 0.14 10.60
C LYS A 61 -11.06 0.58 11.79
N LEU A 62 -9.76 0.81 11.57
CA LEU A 62 -8.79 1.13 12.63
C LEU A 62 -9.16 2.41 13.39
N SER A 63 -9.91 3.34 12.78
CA SER A 63 -10.36 4.56 13.46
C SER A 63 -11.30 4.30 14.64
N THR A 64 -11.84 3.09 14.75
CA THR A 64 -12.70 2.67 15.87
C THR A 64 -11.92 2.13 17.06
N PHE A 65 -10.60 1.94 16.93
CA PHE A 65 -9.77 1.37 17.98
C PHE A 65 -9.48 2.44 19.05
N ARG A 66 -9.39 2.01 20.31
CA ARG A 66 -9.15 2.93 21.43
C ARG A 66 -7.79 3.64 21.35
N ASN A 67 -6.77 2.99 20.81
CA ASN A 67 -5.43 3.53 20.62
C ASN A 67 -5.21 4.10 19.20
N SER A 68 -6.29 4.35 18.46
CA SER A 68 -6.20 4.93 17.13
C SER A 68 -5.83 6.40 17.20
N THR A 69 -4.92 6.80 16.31
CA THR A 69 -4.44 8.19 16.16
C THR A 69 -4.35 8.52 14.68
N VAL A 70 -3.74 9.67 14.36
CA VAL A 70 -3.46 10.07 12.97
C VAL A 70 -1.97 10.36 12.79
N MET A 71 -1.44 10.00 11.63
CA MET A 71 -0.03 10.22 11.29
C MET A 71 0.08 10.84 9.89
N PRO A 72 0.87 11.90 9.70
CA PRO A 72 1.09 12.48 8.39
C PRO A 72 1.96 11.57 7.51
N VAL A 73 1.64 11.52 6.23
CA VAL A 73 2.39 10.83 5.18
C VAL A 73 2.69 11.84 4.05
N PRO A 74 3.95 11.99 3.62
CA PRO A 74 5.14 11.27 4.08
C PRO A 74 5.66 11.84 5.41
N SER A 75 5.97 10.96 6.35
CA SER A 75 6.77 11.28 7.54
C SER A 75 7.22 10.01 8.25
N ALA A 76 8.30 10.10 9.02
CA ALA A 76 8.69 9.05 9.94
C ALA A 76 7.91 9.24 11.27
N TYR A 77 7.19 8.21 11.72
CA TYR A 77 6.33 8.35 12.90
C TYR A 77 7.11 8.60 14.20
N ASN A 78 8.32 8.07 14.29
CA ASN A 78 9.20 8.13 15.45
C ASN A 78 9.71 9.56 15.75
N ASP A 79 9.67 10.46 14.77
CA ASP A 79 10.17 11.83 14.90
C ASP A 79 9.07 12.86 15.22
N LEU A 80 7.81 12.44 15.27
CA LEU A 80 6.66 13.37 15.32
C LEU A 80 6.08 13.58 16.71
N GLY A 81 6.27 12.64 17.63
CA GLY A 81 5.77 12.74 19.00
C GLY A 81 6.86 13.00 20.02
N THR A 82 6.45 13.44 21.20
CA THR A 82 7.32 13.56 22.39
C THR A 82 7.34 12.29 23.23
N ASP A 83 6.57 11.27 22.84
CA ASP A 83 6.45 10.00 23.54
C ASP A 83 7.63 9.08 23.20
N GLU A 84 8.36 8.66 24.22
CA GLU A 84 9.48 7.72 24.08
C GLU A 84 9.01 6.35 23.59
N ASP A 85 7.76 5.96 23.91
CA ASP A 85 7.20 4.71 23.42
C ASP A 85 6.96 4.73 21.90
N LEU A 86 6.67 5.89 21.32
CA LEU A 86 6.53 6.09 19.89
C LEU A 86 7.90 6.11 19.18
N ARG A 87 8.86 6.86 19.76
CA ARG A 87 10.21 7.03 19.20
C ARG A 87 10.98 5.71 19.16
N ASP A 88 10.95 4.97 20.26
CA ASP A 88 11.75 3.76 20.47
C ASP A 88 10.92 2.49 20.20
N HIS A 89 9.83 2.61 19.42
CA HIS A 89 8.96 1.49 19.11
C HIS A 89 9.67 0.44 18.23
N VAL A 90 9.60 -0.82 18.66
CA VAL A 90 10.02 -1.98 17.86
C VAL A 90 8.83 -2.91 17.74
N GLY A 91 8.32 -3.12 16.53
CA GLY A 91 7.12 -3.90 16.29
C GLY A 91 6.37 -3.46 15.03
N TRP A 92 5.12 -3.91 14.93
CA TRP A 92 4.26 -3.56 13.81
C TRP A 92 3.45 -2.30 14.12
N VAL A 93 3.43 -1.41 13.13
CA VAL A 93 2.52 -0.27 13.09
C VAL A 93 1.59 -0.41 11.90
N TRP A 94 0.36 0.06 12.07
CA TRP A 94 -0.69 -0.05 11.07
C TRP A 94 -1.09 1.33 10.58
N TYR A 95 -1.01 1.52 9.26
CA TYR A 95 -1.50 2.69 8.56
C TYR A 95 -2.76 2.32 7.77
N GLN A 96 -3.82 3.12 7.87
CA GLN A 96 -5.04 2.94 7.08
C GLN A 96 -5.50 4.27 6.47
N ARG A 97 -5.89 4.22 5.20
CA ARG A 97 -6.47 5.33 4.46
C ARG A 97 -7.55 4.82 3.51
N GLU A 98 -8.64 5.56 3.45
CA GLU A 98 -9.70 5.38 2.46
C GLU A 98 -9.44 6.30 1.25
N TYR A 99 -9.73 5.81 0.06
CA TYR A 99 -9.59 6.56 -1.19
C TYR A 99 -10.82 6.33 -2.07
N TYR A 100 -11.44 7.42 -2.52
CA TYR A 100 -12.62 7.35 -3.38
C TYR A 100 -12.21 7.38 -4.84
N VAL A 101 -12.56 6.31 -5.55
CA VAL A 101 -12.35 6.20 -7.00
C VAL A 101 -13.50 6.87 -7.74
N THR A 102 -13.19 7.73 -8.71
CA THR A 102 -14.23 8.38 -9.52
C THR A 102 -14.87 7.37 -10.49
N LYS A 103 -16.16 7.55 -10.82
CA LYS A 103 -16.85 6.69 -11.80
C LYS A 103 -16.14 6.63 -13.16
N GLY A 104 -15.47 7.71 -13.56
CA GLY A 104 -14.71 7.76 -14.81
C GLY A 104 -13.46 6.88 -14.83
N ASP A 105 -12.98 6.44 -13.66
CA ASP A 105 -11.79 5.61 -13.53
C ASP A 105 -12.10 4.13 -13.27
N CYS A 106 -13.37 3.75 -13.07
CA CYS A 106 -13.76 2.37 -12.72
C CYS A 106 -13.28 1.31 -13.73
N ASN A 107 -13.10 1.68 -15.00
CA ASN A 107 -12.63 0.77 -16.07
C ASN A 107 -11.12 0.85 -16.32
N LYS A 108 -10.36 1.58 -15.47
CA LYS A 108 -8.91 1.73 -15.59
C LYS A 108 -8.16 0.72 -14.74
N ARG A 109 -6.90 0.48 -15.10
CA ARG A 109 -5.98 -0.28 -14.25
C ARG A 109 -5.48 0.58 -13.11
N PHE A 110 -5.73 0.15 -11.87
CA PHE A 110 -5.19 0.79 -10.68
C PHE A 110 -3.84 0.19 -10.30
N LEU A 111 -2.90 1.06 -9.94
CA LEU A 111 -1.62 0.71 -9.35
C LEU A 111 -1.40 1.57 -8.11
N ILE A 112 -0.99 0.94 -7.02
CA ILE A 112 -0.56 1.64 -5.80
C ILE A 112 0.97 1.60 -5.79
N ARG A 113 1.60 2.77 -5.65
CA ARG A 113 3.07 2.90 -5.55
C ARG A 113 3.42 3.57 -4.23
N PHE A 114 4.28 2.91 -3.46
CA PHE A 114 4.97 3.51 -2.33
C PHE A 114 6.38 3.87 -2.78
N SER A 115 6.82 5.12 -2.53
CA SER A 115 8.20 5.50 -2.83
C SER A 115 9.20 4.78 -1.93
N SER A 116 8.84 4.58 -0.65
CA SER A 116 9.61 3.83 0.33
C SER A 116 8.72 3.48 1.52
N VAL A 117 9.03 2.37 2.18
CA VAL A 117 8.44 1.89 3.44
C VAL A 117 9.56 1.22 4.24
N ASN A 118 9.59 1.38 5.56
CA ASN A 118 10.67 0.87 6.42
C ASN A 118 10.15 0.04 7.58
N TYR A 119 10.76 -1.10 7.94
CA TYR A 119 11.72 -1.91 7.18
C TYR A 119 11.04 -3.00 6.34
N ASN A 120 9.83 -3.41 6.73
CA ASN A 120 9.01 -4.39 6.03
C ASN A 120 7.58 -3.84 5.94
N ALA A 121 6.88 -4.14 4.84
CA ALA A 121 5.51 -3.72 4.64
C ALA A 121 4.67 -4.86 4.07
N VAL A 122 3.48 -5.01 4.66
CA VAL A 122 2.41 -5.82 4.11
C VAL A 122 1.31 -4.87 3.67
N VAL A 123 1.04 -4.82 2.37
CA VAL A 123 0.02 -3.93 1.80
C VAL A 123 -1.22 -4.74 1.51
N VAL A 124 -2.35 -4.31 2.07
CA VAL A 124 -3.68 -4.88 1.79
C VAL A 124 -4.57 -3.75 1.28
N SER A 125 -5.19 -3.97 0.14
CA SER A 125 -6.24 -3.09 -0.40
C SER A 125 -7.55 -3.86 -0.45
N SER A 126 -8.60 -3.33 0.15
CA SER A 126 -9.97 -3.82 0.04
C SER A 126 -10.80 -2.82 -0.77
N GLN A 127 -11.71 -3.34 -1.60
CA GLN A 127 -12.69 -2.54 -2.31
C GLN A 127 -14.04 -2.75 -1.63
N GLU A 128 -14.66 -1.65 -1.21
CA GLU A 128 -16.06 -1.64 -0.77
C GLU A 128 -16.89 -1.04 -1.89
N ASN A 129 -17.83 -1.81 -2.43
CA ASN A 129 -18.80 -1.31 -3.38
C ASN A 129 -19.94 -0.67 -2.58
N TYR A 130 -20.05 0.66 -2.68
CA TYR A 130 -21.20 1.43 -2.16
C TYR A 130 -22.32 1.47 -3.20
#